data_AF-A0A370GWZ4-F1
#
_entry.id   AF-A0A370GWZ4-F1
#
_cell.length_a   1.000
_cell.length_b   1.000
_cell.length_c   1.000
_cell.angle_alpha   90.00
_cell.angle_beta   90.00
_cell.angle_gamma   90.00
#
_symmetry.space_group_name_H-M   'P 1'
#
loop_
_entity.id
_entity.type
_entity.pdbx_description
1 polymer ?
#
loop_
_entity_poly.entity_id
_entity_poly.type
_entity_poly.pdbx_seq_one_letter_code
_entity_poly.pdbx_strand_id
1 'polypeptide(L)'
;MSEESIPTVAEVVESWAVPENAPVAAQIRNNILVAIERGYDDPQLVADLAVGPLVMALGELEIGLADARRRISELEQALDARGGSEN
;
A
#
# COMPACT_ATOMS: atom_id res chain seq x y z
N MET A 1 -31.88 10.62 -22.68
CA MET A 1 -30.45 10.36 -22.45
C MET A 1 -30.23 10.64 -20.99
N SER A 2 -29.87 9.63 -20.21
CA SER A 2 -29.61 9.79 -18.78
C SER A 2 -28.37 10.67 -18.64
N GLU A 3 -28.46 11.79 -17.93
CA GLU A 3 -27.28 12.55 -17.52
C GLU A 3 -26.47 11.65 -16.58
N GLU A 4 -25.41 11.04 -17.11
CA GLU A 4 -24.43 10.34 -16.31
C GLU A 4 -23.70 11.42 -15.51
N SER A 5 -24.04 11.54 -14.23
CA SER A 5 -23.41 12.51 -13.33
C SER A 5 -21.92 12.22 -13.25
N ILE A 6 -21.10 13.24 -13.47
CA ILE A 6 -19.65 13.13 -13.30
C ILE A 6 -19.37 12.76 -11.83
N PRO A 7 -18.65 11.67 -11.55
CA PRO A 7 -18.37 11.26 -10.19
C PRO A 7 -17.49 12.30 -9.48
N THR A 8 -17.78 12.49 -8.20
CA THR A 8 -16.97 13.29 -7.28
C THR A 8 -15.62 12.62 -7.03
N VAL A 9 -14.65 13.40 -6.54
CA VAL A 9 -13.33 12.86 -6.19
C VAL A 9 -13.44 11.81 -5.08
N ALA A 10 -14.36 11.99 -4.13
CA ALA A 10 -14.64 11.00 -3.09
C ALA A 10 -15.09 9.66 -3.69
N GLU A 11 -16.05 9.67 -4.61
CA GLU A 11 -16.55 8.45 -5.28
C GLU A 11 -15.44 7.75 -6.08
N VAL A 12 -14.56 8.51 -6.73
CA VAL A 12 -13.39 7.94 -7.42
C VAL A 12 -12.46 7.25 -6.42
N VAL A 13 -12.15 7.88 -5.28
CA VAL A 13 -11.27 7.29 -4.26
C VAL A 13 -11.91 6.07 -3.58
N GLU A 14 -13.22 6.10 -3.31
CA GLU A 14 -13.97 4.97 -2.77
C GLU A 14 -13.96 3.77 -3.70
N SER A 15 -14.00 4.00 -5.02
CA SER A 15 -13.98 2.95 -6.04
C SER A 15 -12.64 2.21 -6.16
N TRP A 16 -11.58 2.69 -5.51
CA TRP A 16 -10.28 2.03 -5.55
C TRP A 16 -10.33 0.63 -4.94
N ALA A 17 -9.98 -0.36 -5.75
CA ALA A 17 -9.89 -1.76 -5.37
C ALA A 17 -8.69 -1.99 -4.43
N VAL A 18 -8.91 -1.82 -3.13
CA VAL A 18 -7.93 -2.14 -2.09
C VAL A 18 -8.06 -3.61 -1.70
N PRO A 19 -6.99 -4.43 -1.77
CA PRO A 19 -7.04 -5.82 -1.33
C PRO A 19 -7.42 -5.96 0.15
N GLU A 20 -8.21 -6.99 0.49
CA GLU A 20 -8.71 -7.20 1.87
C GLU A 20 -7.60 -7.32 2.93
N ASN A 21 -6.40 -7.74 2.53
CA ASN A 21 -5.24 -7.92 3.42
C ASN A 21 -4.16 -6.83 3.25
N ALA A 22 -4.54 -5.64 2.74
CA ALA A 22 -3.63 -4.51 2.58
C ALA A 22 -3.98 -3.36 3.57
N PRO A 23 -3.70 -3.53 4.88
CA PRO A 23 -4.14 -2.57 5.91
C PRO A 23 -3.56 -1.16 5.71
N VAL A 24 -2.32 -1.05 5.24
CA VAL A 24 -1.69 0.25 4.95
C VAL A 24 -2.37 0.94 3.76
N ALA A 25 -2.68 0.20 2.69
CA ALA A 25 -3.40 0.76 1.54
C ALA A 25 -4.82 1.21 1.93
N ALA A 26 -5.51 0.44 2.79
CA ALA A 26 -6.81 0.81 3.33
C ALA A 26 -6.72 2.09 4.18
N GLN A 27 -5.67 2.23 5.00
CA GLN A 27 -5.43 3.42 5.81
C GLN A 27 -5.17 4.65 4.95
N ILE A 28 -4.35 4.53 3.88
CA ILE A 28 -4.09 5.64 2.95
C ILE A 28 -5.38 6.11 2.29
N ARG A 29 -6.20 5.18 1.76
CA ARG A 29 -7.50 5.51 1.15
C ARG A 29 -8.40 6.25 2.13
N ASN A 30 -8.51 5.77 3.37
CA ASN A 30 -9.34 6.40 4.40
C ASN A 30 -8.84 7.81 4.76
N ASN A 31 -7.53 8.01 4.87
CA ASN A 31 -6.96 9.33 5.15
C ASN A 31 -7.26 10.34 4.03
N ILE A 32 -7.25 9.89 2.77
CA ILE A 32 -7.60 10.71 1.62
C ILE A 32 -9.09 11.09 1.67
N LEU A 33 -9.99 10.15 1.95
CA LEU A 33 -11.42 10.43 2.10
C LEU A 33 -11.68 11.46 3.22
N VAL A 34 -11.02 11.33 4.37
CA VAL A 34 -11.11 12.31 5.46
C VAL A 34 -10.58 13.70 5.05
N ALA A 35 -9.54 13.76 4.20
CA ALA A 35 -9.05 15.03 3.67
C ALA A 35 -10.08 15.67 2.73
N ILE A 36 -10.69 14.89 1.83
CA ILE A 36 -11.76 15.35 0.93
C ILE A 36 -12.94 15.90 1.73
N GLU A 37 -13.39 15.18 2.77
CA GLU A 37 -14.46 15.65 3.67
C GLU A 37 -14.15 17.00 4.36
N ARG A 38 -12.86 17.32 4.55
CA ARG A 38 -12.40 18.58 5.15
C ARG A 38 -12.26 19.72 4.14
N GLY A 39 -12.64 19.51 2.88
CA GLY A 39 -12.59 20.51 1.81
C GLY A 39 -11.31 20.47 0.98
N TYR A 40 -10.55 19.36 1.04
CA TYR A 40 -9.43 19.11 0.13
C TYR A 40 -9.89 18.17 -1.00
N ASP A 41 -10.85 18.61 -1.79
CA ASP A 41 -11.50 17.84 -2.86
C ASP A 41 -10.99 18.21 -4.28
N ASP A 42 -10.03 19.13 -4.39
CA ASP A 42 -9.30 19.36 -5.64
C ASP A 42 -8.55 18.07 -6.04
N PRO A 43 -8.87 17.47 -7.22
CA PRO A 43 -8.23 16.24 -7.68
C PRO A 43 -6.71 16.30 -7.68
N GLN A 44 -6.13 17.46 -8.01
CA GLN A 44 -4.68 17.64 -8.08
C GLN A 44 -4.07 17.63 -6.67
N LEU A 45 -4.75 18.29 -5.72
CA LEU A 45 -4.32 18.31 -4.33
C LEU A 45 -4.45 16.94 -3.66
N VAL A 46 -5.52 16.19 -3.96
CA VAL A 46 -5.70 14.81 -3.48
C VAL A 46 -4.56 13.91 -3.98
N ALA A 47 -4.20 14.03 -5.26
CA ALA A 47 -3.06 13.31 -5.81
C ALA A 47 -1.76 13.67 -5.07
N ASP A 48 -1.49 14.96 -4.87
CA ASP A 48 -0.29 15.42 -4.17
C ASP A 48 -0.26 14.99 -2.68
N LEU A 49 -1.41 15.00 -2.00
CA LEU A 49 -1.57 14.52 -0.62
C LEU A 49 -1.34 13.01 -0.50
N ALA A 50 -1.70 12.24 -1.52
CA ALA A 50 -1.51 10.79 -1.53
C ALA A 50 -0.04 10.38 -1.73
N VAL A 51 0.79 11.22 -2.35
CA VAL A 51 2.21 10.91 -2.64
C VAL A 51 3.00 10.65 -1.36
N GLY A 52 2.86 11.49 -0.34
CA GLY A 52 3.61 11.35 0.92
C GLY A 52 3.40 10.00 1.61
N PRO A 53 2.15 9.61 1.92
CA PRO A 53 1.84 8.30 2.48
C PRO A 53 2.27 7.12 1.61
N LEU A 54 2.17 7.24 0.28
CA LEU A 54 2.64 6.19 -0.64
C LEU A 54 4.16 6.00 -0.60
N VAL A 55 4.92 7.10 -0.56
CA VAL A 55 6.39 7.05 -0.44
C VAL A 55 6.80 6.39 0.88
N MET A 56 6.13 6.72 1.99
CA MET A 56 6.39 6.09 3.29
C MET A 56 6.08 4.58 3.26
N ALA A 57 4.89 4.21 2.78
CA ALA A 57 4.48 2.81 2.69
C ALA A 57 5.39 1.99 1.77
N LEU A 58 5.87 2.58 0.67
CA LEU A 58 6.82 1.94 -0.23
C LEU A 58 8.18 1.72 0.46
N GLY A 59 8.70 2.72 1.18
CA GLY A 59 9.95 2.56 1.94
C GLY A 59 9.86 1.47 3.01
N GLU A 60 8.74 1.39 3.72
CA GLU A 60 8.50 0.31 4.69
C GLU A 60 8.44 -1.07 4.02
N LEU A 61 7.78 -1.17 2.86
CA LEU A 61 7.73 -2.41 2.08
C LEU A 61 9.11 -2.83 1.58
N GLU A 62 9.92 -1.90 1.09
CA GLU A 62 11.28 -2.18 0.63
C GLU A 62 12.16 -2.73 1.77
N ILE A 63 12.08 -2.13 2.95
CA ILE A 63 12.79 -2.60 4.16
C ILE A 63 12.30 -4.00 4.55
N GLY A 64 10.98 -4.20 4.64
CA GLY A 64 10.39 -5.48 5.01
C GLY A 64 10.75 -6.60 4.03
N LEU A 65 10.76 -6.30 2.73
CA LEU A 65 11.14 -7.25 1.69
C LEU A 65 12.62 -7.61 1.76
N ALA A 66 13.49 -6.63 1.99
CA ALA A 66 14.92 -6.87 2.18
C ALA A 66 15.18 -7.78 3.40
N ASP A 67 14.51 -7.52 4.52
CA ASP A 67 14.64 -8.33 5.73
C ASP A 67 14.12 -9.77 5.53
N ALA A 68 12.94 -9.91 4.90
CA ALA A 68 12.38 -11.22 4.58
C ALA A 68 13.30 -12.05 3.68
N ARG A 69 13.87 -11.43 2.64
CA ARG A 69 14.84 -12.08 1.74
C ARG A 69 16.09 -12.53 2.48
N ARG A 70 16.67 -11.67 3.32
CA ARG A 70 17.83 -11.99 4.15
C ARG A 70 17.54 -13.20 5.04
N ARG A 71 16.38 -13.20 5.71
CA ARG A 71 16.00 -14.27 6.64
C ARG A 71 15.73 -15.59 5.93
N ILE A 72 15.17 -15.57 4.72
CA ILE A 72 15.01 -16.76 3.88
C ILE A 72 16.39 -17.33 3.55
N SER A 73 17.33 -16.51 3.08
CA SER A 73 18.70 -16.97 2.77
C SER A 73 19.42 -17.55 3.99
N GLU A 74 19.26 -16.96 5.17
CA GLU A 74 19.82 -17.49 6.43
C GLU A 74 19.21 -18.86 6.80
N LEU A 75 17.89 -19.02 6.61
CA LEU A 75 17.21 -20.28 6.86
C LEU A 75 17.62 -21.37 5.87
N GLU A 76 17.73 -21.04 4.58
CA GLU A 76 18.20 -21.94 3.53
C GLU A 76 19.63 -22.43 3.83
N GLN A 77 20.54 -21.51 4.19
CA GLN A 77 21.91 -21.87 4.59
C GLN A 77 21.96 -22.78 5.82
N ALA A 78 21.10 -22.53 6.81
CA ALA A 78 21.04 -23.35 8.02
C ALA A 78 20.48 -24.76 7.75
N LEU A 79 19.55 -24.90 6.81
CA LEU A 79 19.03 -26.20 6.37
C LEU A 79 20.10 -27.00 5.63
N ASP A 80 20.84 -26.37 4.71
CA ASP A 80 21.93 -27.02 3.98
C ASP A 80 23.06 -27.48 4.90
N ALA A 81 23.42 -26.67 5.91
CA ALA A 81 24.44 -27.03 6.89
C ALA A 81 24.04 -28.25 7.75
N ARG A 82 22.74 -28.41 8.03
CA ARG A 82 22.22 -29.58 8.76
C ARG A 82 22.15 -30.82 7.88
N GLY A 83 21.66 -30.68 6.63
CA GLY A 83 21.59 -31.79 5.67
C GLY A 83 22.96 -32.30 5.21
N GLY A 84 23.98 -31.44 5.21
CA GLY A 84 25.38 -31.82 4.97
C GLY A 84 26.09 -32.49 6.15
N SER A 85 25.46 -32.57 7.33
CA SER A 85 26.00 -33.23 8.52
C SER A 85 25.46 -34.66 8.72
N GLU A 86 24.48 -35.11 7.92
CA GLU A 86 23.88 -36.45 7.99
C GLU A 86 24.43 -37.44 6.93
N ASN A 87 25.55 -37.11 6.28
CA ASN A 87 26.22 -37.96 5.28
C ASN A 87 27.70 -38.21 5.64
#